data_AF-A0AAW0NMT1-F1
#
_entry.id   AF-A0AAW0NMT1-F1
#
_cell.length_a   1.000
_cell.length_b   1.000
_cell.length_c   1.000
_cell.angle_alpha   90.00
_cell.angle_beta   90.00
_cell.angle_gamma   90.00
#
_symmetry.space_group_name_H-M   'P 1'
#
loop_
_entity.id
_entity.type
_entity.pdbx_description
1 polymer ?
#
loop_
_entity_poly.entity_id
_entity_poly.type
_entity_poly.pdbx_seq_one_letter_code
_entity_poly.pdbx_strand_id
1 'polypeptide(L)'
;MYRCFGELARRGLCGALVPGCSAETLPAAASLLRHRCYSQSVDPEDDPNFFTMVEGFFDRGAALVEDKLIEDLKTRESPELKKKKVRGILRIIKPCNHVLSLNFPIKRDNGEWEVIEAYRAQHSQHRTPCKGGIRYSTDVSMDEVKALASLMTYKCAVVDVPFGGAKAGVKINPKNYSDTELEKITRRFTIELAKKGFIGPGIDVPAPDMSTGEREMSWIADTFATTMGHYGGIHGRISATGRGVFHGIENFINEAAYMSQLGMSPGFQDKTFVIQSRPLKVSILVLTLWSWKGLALD
;
A
#
# COMPACT_ATOMS: atom_id res chain seq x y z
N MET A 1 38.90 -6.97 2.45
CA MET A 1 39.96 -6.21 1.74
C MET A 1 39.34 -4.90 1.29
N TYR A 2 39.70 -3.84 2.03
CA TYR A 2 39.69 -2.38 1.77
C TYR A 2 38.71 -1.80 0.74
N ARG A 3 37.77 -0.92 1.16
CA ARG A 3 37.97 0.53 1.36
C ARG A 3 38.63 1.20 0.14
N CYS A 4 37.83 1.73 -0.78
CA CYS A 4 38.13 2.94 -1.57
C CYS A 4 36.97 3.23 -2.52
N PHE A 5 36.01 4.08 -2.14
CA PHE A 5 35.22 4.92 -3.07
C PHE A 5 34.43 5.98 -2.29
N GLY A 6 35.07 6.54 -1.26
CA GLY A 6 34.57 7.67 -0.51
C GLY A 6 35.63 8.75 -0.50
N GLU A 7 35.82 9.43 -1.63
CA GLU A 7 36.54 10.72 -1.74
C GLU A 7 36.55 11.20 -3.21
N LEU A 8 35.43 11.75 -3.68
CA LEU A 8 35.42 12.63 -4.87
C LEU A 8 34.18 13.54 -4.93
N ALA A 9 33.65 13.92 -3.76
CA ALA A 9 32.55 14.89 -3.62
C ALA A 9 32.98 16.13 -2.81
N ARG A 10 34.26 16.52 -2.91
CA ARG A 10 34.77 17.80 -2.41
C ARG A 10 35.68 18.41 -3.47
N ARG A 11 35.07 19.14 -4.41
CA ARG A 11 35.63 20.30 -5.13
C ARG A 11 34.54 20.82 -6.07
N GLY A 12 33.79 21.79 -5.59
CA GLY A 12 33.05 22.69 -6.46
C GLY A 12 34.03 23.62 -7.18
N LEU A 13 33.75 23.90 -8.44
CA LEU A 13 34.14 25.06 -9.25
C LEU A 13 33.25 24.97 -10.51
N CYS A 14 32.19 25.78 -10.59
CA CYS A 14 32.14 27.04 -11.34
C CYS A 14 32.39 26.89 -12.86
N GLY A 15 31.30 27.04 -13.61
CA GLY A 15 31.17 27.79 -14.87
C GLY A 15 32.23 27.64 -15.97
N ALA A 16 31.82 27.03 -17.08
CA ALA A 16 32.26 27.43 -18.42
C ALA A 16 31.19 27.08 -19.46
N LEU A 17 30.56 28.12 -20.01
CA LEU A 17 29.73 28.07 -21.21
C LEU A 17 30.63 27.88 -22.43
N VAL A 18 30.31 26.93 -23.31
CA VAL A 18 30.86 26.87 -24.68
C VAL A 18 29.72 27.20 -25.65
N PRO A 19 29.84 28.25 -26.48
CA PRO A 19 28.82 28.66 -27.44
C PRO A 19 29.00 27.95 -28.78
N GLY A 20 27.90 27.53 -29.40
CA GLY A 20 27.88 27.14 -30.81
C GLY A 20 27.38 25.73 -31.09
N CYS A 21 26.06 25.53 -30.96
CA CYS A 21 25.32 24.60 -31.81
C CYS A 21 23.90 25.15 -31.97
N SER A 22 23.57 25.47 -33.22
CA SER A 22 22.30 26.02 -33.68
C SER A 22 21.12 25.16 -33.26
N ALA A 23 20.12 25.80 -32.68
CA ALA A 23 18.83 25.21 -32.36
C ALA A 23 18.03 25.04 -33.64
N GLU A 24 17.88 23.81 -34.14
CA GLU A 24 16.75 23.45 -34.99
C GLU A 24 16.52 21.92 -34.99
N THR A 25 15.29 21.54 -34.64
CA THR A 25 14.64 20.22 -34.77
C THR A 25 15.17 19.03 -33.95
N LEU A 26 14.74 18.97 -32.68
CA LEU A 26 14.50 17.70 -31.97
C LEU A 26 12.99 17.37 -32.00
N PRO A 27 12.58 16.10 -32.18
CA PRO A 27 11.16 15.74 -32.23
C PRO A 27 10.47 16.02 -30.89
N ALA A 28 9.24 16.53 -30.94
CA ALA A 28 8.41 16.87 -29.78
C ALA A 28 8.11 15.70 -28.80
N ALA A 29 8.55 14.47 -29.11
CA ALA A 29 8.41 13.30 -28.25
C ALA A 29 9.44 13.22 -27.10
N ALA A 30 10.54 13.97 -27.15
CA ALA A 30 11.58 13.93 -26.11
C ALA A 30 11.27 14.81 -24.88
N SER A 31 10.20 15.62 -24.93
CA SER A 31 9.83 16.59 -23.88
C SER A 31 9.19 15.96 -22.63
N LEU A 32 8.82 14.68 -22.65
CA LEU A 32 8.08 14.03 -21.56
C LEU A 32 8.96 13.35 -20.51
N LEU A 33 10.27 13.22 -20.75
CA LEU A 33 11.20 12.71 -19.76
C LEU A 33 11.78 13.88 -18.94
N ARG A 34 10.96 14.49 -18.08
CA ARG A 34 11.52 15.24 -16.96
C ARG A 34 12.31 14.26 -16.11
N HIS A 35 13.64 14.39 -16.13
CA HIS A 35 14.51 13.75 -15.15
C HIS A 35 14.07 14.20 -13.75
N ARG A 36 13.24 13.40 -13.06
CA ARG A 36 13.04 13.53 -11.62
C ARG A 36 14.35 13.12 -10.96
N CYS A 37 15.12 14.11 -10.53
CA CYS A 37 16.20 13.90 -9.58
C CYS A 37 15.55 13.41 -8.29
N TYR A 38 15.85 12.18 -7.86
CA TYR A 38 15.43 11.68 -6.55
C TYR A 38 16.24 12.42 -5.49
N SER A 39 15.76 13.58 -5.04
CA SER A 39 16.29 14.24 -3.84
C SER A 39 15.98 13.38 -2.62
N GLN A 40 16.94 13.28 -1.69
CA GLN A 40 16.77 12.61 -0.39
C GLN A 40 15.88 13.39 0.61
N SER A 41 14.97 14.22 0.10
CA SER A 41 14.00 14.99 0.87
C SER A 41 12.73 15.07 0.03
N VAL A 42 11.60 14.72 0.63
CA VAL A 42 10.28 15.01 0.06
C VAL A 42 10.19 16.53 -0.06
N ASP A 43 9.89 17.02 -1.25
CA ASP A 43 9.63 18.45 -1.45
C ASP A 43 8.36 18.80 -0.65
N PRO A 44 8.40 19.73 0.32
CA PRO A 44 7.24 20.06 1.15
C PRO A 44 6.02 20.52 0.34
N GLU A 45 6.22 21.05 -0.88
CA GLU A 45 5.13 21.43 -1.77
C GLU A 45 4.43 20.24 -2.44
N ASP A 46 5.10 19.08 -2.53
CA ASP A 46 4.62 17.85 -3.19
C ASP A 46 4.25 16.72 -2.18
N ASP A 47 4.08 17.02 -0.89
CA ASP A 47 3.67 16.05 0.16
C ASP A 47 2.24 16.29 0.67
N PRO A 48 1.19 16.02 -0.15
CA PRO A 48 -0.18 16.20 0.28
C PRO A 48 -0.54 15.18 1.37
N ASN A 49 -1.51 15.55 2.23
CA ASN A 49 -2.10 14.58 3.16
C ASN A 49 -2.53 13.32 2.41
N PHE A 50 -2.06 12.17 2.86
CA PHE A 50 -2.26 10.91 2.14
C PHE A 50 -3.75 10.56 1.97
N PHE A 51 -4.59 10.87 2.96
CA PHE A 51 -6.03 10.62 2.85
C PHE A 51 -6.67 11.49 1.78
N THR A 52 -6.37 12.79 1.79
CA THR A 52 -6.85 13.74 0.77
C THR A 52 -6.38 13.37 -0.64
N MET A 53 -5.15 12.88 -0.78
CA MET A 53 -4.65 12.39 -2.07
C MET A 53 -5.50 11.22 -2.60
N VAL A 54 -5.84 10.25 -1.73
CA VAL A 54 -6.69 9.12 -2.12
C VAL A 54 -8.12 9.57 -2.44
N GLU A 55 -8.67 10.53 -1.70
CA GLU A 55 -9.96 11.14 -2.03
C GLU A 55 -9.93 11.81 -3.41
N GLY A 56 -8.83 12.48 -3.78
CA GLY A 56 -8.65 13.06 -5.11
C GLY A 56 -8.62 12.02 -6.24
N PHE A 57 -8.07 10.82 -6.00
CA PHE A 57 -8.20 9.71 -6.96
C PHE A 57 -9.65 9.22 -7.08
N PHE A 58 -10.34 9.10 -5.94
CA PHE A 58 -11.75 8.70 -5.92
C PHE A 58 -12.62 9.70 -6.66
N ASP A 59 -12.47 11.00 -6.40
CA ASP A 59 -13.27 12.06 -7.01
C ASP A 59 -13.10 12.10 -8.53
N ARG A 60 -11.89 11.89 -9.03
CA ARG A 60 -11.64 11.76 -10.47
C ARG A 60 -12.37 10.56 -11.07
N GLY A 61 -12.30 9.39 -10.42
CA GLY A 61 -13.03 8.21 -10.86
C GLY A 61 -14.55 8.42 -10.82
N ALA A 62 -15.06 9.00 -9.74
CA ALA A 62 -16.47 9.31 -9.55
C ALA A 62 -17.02 10.23 -10.65
N ALA A 63 -16.26 11.26 -11.05
CA ALA A 63 -16.65 12.15 -12.12
C ALA A 63 -16.78 11.44 -13.48
N LEU A 64 -15.94 10.44 -13.76
CA LEU A 64 -15.98 9.69 -15.02
C LEU A 64 -17.18 8.75 -15.12
N VAL A 65 -17.66 8.22 -13.99
CA VAL A 65 -18.75 7.23 -13.96
C VAL A 65 -20.09 7.80 -13.51
N GLU A 66 -20.16 9.06 -13.09
CA GLU A 66 -21.39 9.67 -12.53
C GLU A 66 -22.59 9.50 -13.46
N ASP A 67 -22.43 9.87 -14.74
CA ASP A 67 -23.52 9.82 -15.72
C ASP A 67 -23.98 8.38 -15.96
N LYS A 68 -23.04 7.44 -16.07
CA LYS A 68 -23.34 6.01 -16.21
C LYS A 68 -24.09 5.47 -14.99
N LEU A 69 -23.69 5.85 -13.77
CA LEU A 69 -24.37 5.43 -12.55
C LEU A 69 -25.81 5.97 -12.47
N ILE A 70 -26.08 7.15 -13.02
CA ILE A 70 -27.42 7.74 -13.08
C ILE A 70 -28.30 6.98 -14.09
N GLU A 71 -27.74 6.62 -15.25
CA GLU A 71 -28.41 5.83 -16.28
C GLU A 71 -28.77 4.43 -15.77
N ASP A 72 -27.81 3.75 -15.14
CA ASP A 72 -27.96 2.38 -14.61
C ASP A 72 -28.97 2.30 -13.45
N LEU A 73 -29.33 3.42 -12.83
CA LEU A 73 -30.24 3.46 -11.70
C LEU A 73 -31.70 3.21 -12.15
N LYS A 74 -32.14 1.96 -11.99
CA LYS A 74 -33.50 1.47 -12.28
C LYS A 74 -34.54 1.92 -11.24
N THR A 75 -34.69 3.22 -11.03
CA THR A 75 -35.74 3.81 -10.19
C THR A 75 -36.72 4.65 -11.02
N ARG A 76 -37.98 4.75 -10.58
CA ARG A 76 -39.03 5.60 -11.19
C ARG A 76 -38.90 7.09 -10.79
N GLU A 77 -37.80 7.45 -10.14
CA GLU A 77 -37.52 8.79 -9.62
C GLU A 77 -37.14 9.77 -10.74
N SER A 78 -37.33 11.08 -10.50
CA SER A 78 -36.91 12.12 -11.45
C SER A 78 -35.38 12.11 -11.66
N PRO A 79 -34.86 12.56 -12.82
CA PRO A 79 -33.43 12.54 -13.11
C PRO A 79 -32.61 13.35 -12.09
N GLU A 80 -33.14 14.45 -11.57
CA GLU A 80 -32.48 15.26 -10.53
C GLU A 80 -32.35 14.48 -9.22
N LEU A 81 -33.38 13.69 -8.85
CA LEU A 81 -33.34 12.88 -7.65
C LEU A 81 -32.37 11.71 -7.80
N LYS A 82 -32.30 11.08 -8.98
CA LYS A 82 -31.29 10.06 -9.29
C LYS A 82 -29.88 10.62 -9.13
N LYS A 83 -29.61 11.81 -9.69
CA LYS A 83 -28.32 12.49 -9.56
C LYS A 83 -27.96 12.79 -8.11
N LYS A 84 -28.90 13.35 -7.32
CA LYS A 84 -28.69 13.59 -5.89
C LYS A 84 -28.40 12.30 -5.12
N LYS A 85 -29.07 11.20 -5.47
CA LYS A 85 -28.90 9.89 -4.85
C LYS A 85 -27.52 9.29 -5.16
N VAL A 86 -27.09 9.30 -6.43
CA VAL A 86 -25.75 8.86 -6.84
C VAL A 86 -24.67 9.65 -6.10
N ARG A 87 -24.76 10.99 -6.10
CA ARG A 87 -23.83 11.85 -5.36
C ARG A 87 -23.85 11.60 -3.86
N GLY A 88 -25.02 11.32 -3.29
CA GLY A 88 -25.19 10.97 -1.88
C GLY A 88 -24.48 9.66 -1.54
N ILE A 89 -24.66 8.62 -2.36
CA ILE A 89 -23.99 7.32 -2.18
C ILE A 89 -22.46 7.48 -2.29
N LEU A 90 -21.98 8.20 -3.30
CA LEU A 90 -20.54 8.46 -3.45
C LEU A 90 -19.96 9.19 -2.23
N ARG A 91 -20.71 10.14 -1.66
CA ARG A 91 -20.32 10.85 -0.43
C ARG A 91 -20.27 9.94 0.80
N ILE A 92 -21.14 8.92 0.86
CA ILE A 92 -21.13 7.92 1.94
C ILE A 92 -19.95 6.96 1.77
N ILE A 93 -19.54 6.65 0.54
CA ILE A 93 -18.42 5.73 0.27
C ILE A 93 -17.06 6.34 0.65
N LYS A 94 -16.87 7.64 0.46
CA LYS A 94 -15.57 8.32 0.65
C LYS A 94 -14.96 8.23 2.06
N PRO A 95 -15.67 8.60 3.14
CA PRO A 95 -15.09 8.61 4.47
C PRO A 95 -14.94 7.19 5.04
N CYS A 96 -14.01 7.01 5.97
CA CYS A 96 -13.97 5.78 6.74
C CYS A 96 -15.15 5.73 7.73
N ASN A 97 -15.88 4.62 7.75
CA ASN A 97 -16.99 4.42 8.68
C ASN A 97 -16.54 4.38 10.15
N HIS A 98 -15.41 3.73 10.45
CA HIS A 98 -14.90 3.61 11.81
C HIS A 98 -13.39 3.79 11.86
N VAL A 99 -12.91 4.51 12.88
CA VAL A 99 -11.48 4.65 13.19
C VAL A 99 -11.30 4.48 14.69
N LEU A 100 -10.52 3.48 15.07
CA LEU A 100 -10.15 3.23 16.46
C LEU A 100 -8.73 3.73 16.69
N SER A 101 -8.57 4.59 17.70
CA SER A 101 -7.28 5.00 18.26
C SER A 101 -7.08 4.32 19.61
N LEU A 102 -5.89 3.76 19.83
CA LEU A 102 -5.54 3.01 21.03
C LEU A 102 -4.23 3.54 21.59
N ASN A 103 -4.23 3.73 22.90
CA ASN A 103 -3.02 3.92 23.69
C ASN A 103 -3.01 2.83 24.75
N PHE A 104 -2.00 1.95 24.73
CA PHE A 104 -1.91 0.87 25.70
C PHE A 104 -0.49 0.74 26.25
N PRO A 105 -0.36 0.46 27.56
CA PRO A 105 0.96 0.32 28.17
C PRO A 105 1.55 -1.07 27.90
N ILE A 106 2.87 -1.12 27.75
CA ILE A 106 3.69 -2.33 27.80
C ILE A 106 4.78 -2.18 28.86
N LYS A 107 5.20 -3.31 29.44
CA LYS A 107 6.42 -3.36 30.24
C LYS A 107 7.56 -3.87 29.37
N ARG A 108 8.55 -3.00 29.17
CA ARG A 108 9.79 -3.30 28.45
C ARG A 108 10.62 -4.33 29.19
N ASP A 109 11.56 -4.95 28.48
CA ASP A 109 12.44 -5.95 29.06
C ASP A 109 13.42 -5.36 30.08
N ASN A 110 13.74 -4.05 29.97
CA ASN A 110 14.49 -3.31 30.98
C ASN A 110 13.66 -2.96 32.25
N GLY A 111 12.38 -3.33 32.28
CA GLY A 111 11.47 -3.09 33.39
C GLY A 111 10.70 -1.77 33.34
N GLU A 112 11.05 -0.86 32.42
CA GLU A 112 10.34 0.41 32.23
C GLU A 112 8.97 0.20 31.59
N TRP A 113 8.07 1.18 31.79
CA TRP A 113 6.75 1.19 31.17
C TRP A 113 6.73 2.17 30.01
N GLU A 114 6.18 1.73 28.89
CA GLU A 114 6.05 2.52 27.67
C GLU A 114 4.60 2.49 27.19
N VAL A 115 4.06 3.62 26.75
CA VAL A 115 2.72 3.70 26.15
C VAL A 115 2.86 3.65 24.64
N ILE A 116 2.21 2.67 24.01
CA ILE A 116 2.22 2.48 22.57
C ILE A 116 0.94 3.06 21.97
N GLU A 117 1.12 3.92 20.97
CA GLU A 117 0.05 4.47 20.14
C GLU A 117 -0.22 3.56 18.94
N ALA A 118 -1.48 3.26 18.67
CA ALA A 118 -1.90 2.42 17.56
C ALA A 118 -3.27 2.82 17.02
N TYR A 119 -3.52 2.46 15.77
CA TYR A 119 -4.78 2.76 15.08
C TYR A 119 -5.28 1.57 14.28
N ARG A 120 -6.60 1.48 14.12
CA ARG A 120 -7.24 0.64 13.10
C ARG A 120 -8.44 1.36 12.48
N ALA A 121 -8.40 1.57 11.18
CA ALA A 121 -9.51 2.13 10.41
C ALA A 121 -10.22 1.02 9.62
N GLN A 122 -11.55 1.05 9.64
CA GLN A 122 -12.41 0.28 8.75
C GLN A 122 -13.13 1.27 7.84
N HIS A 123 -12.80 1.21 6.55
CA HIS A 123 -13.31 2.16 5.59
C HIS A 123 -14.77 1.89 5.25
N SER A 124 -15.10 0.66 4.87
CA SER A 124 -16.44 0.29 4.40
C SER A 124 -16.81 -1.11 4.88
N GLN A 125 -18.06 -1.30 5.29
CA GLN A 125 -18.67 -2.60 5.62
C GLN A 125 -19.71 -3.03 4.56
N HIS A 126 -19.67 -2.47 3.35
CA HIS A 126 -20.56 -2.90 2.26
C HIS A 126 -20.42 -4.40 1.93
N ARG A 127 -19.26 -4.98 2.27
CA ARG A 127 -18.99 -6.42 2.35
C ARG A 127 -18.31 -6.69 3.69
N THR A 128 -18.70 -7.76 4.36
CA THR A 128 -18.08 -8.25 5.58
C THR A 128 -17.41 -9.60 5.32
N PRO A 129 -16.26 -9.88 5.96
CA PRO A 129 -15.50 -9.04 6.88
C PRO A 129 -14.73 -7.89 6.18
N CYS A 130 -14.27 -6.93 6.98
CA CYS A 130 -13.22 -6.00 6.57
C CYS A 130 -11.88 -6.74 6.42
N LYS A 131 -10.99 -6.25 5.54
CA LYS A 131 -9.66 -6.83 5.29
C LYS A 131 -8.61 -5.75 5.25
N GLY A 132 -7.54 -5.93 6.02
CA GLY A 132 -6.50 -4.92 6.15
C GLY A 132 -5.22 -5.37 6.81
N GLY A 133 -4.07 -4.92 6.31
CA GLY A 133 -2.77 -5.19 6.92
C GLY A 133 -2.51 -4.42 8.22
N ILE A 134 -1.61 -4.92 9.07
CA ILE A 134 -1.08 -4.20 10.25
C ILE A 134 0.35 -3.76 9.96
N ARG A 135 0.65 -2.47 10.08
CA ARG A 135 1.97 -1.88 9.81
C ARG A 135 2.67 -1.47 11.09
N TYR A 136 3.96 -1.80 11.25
CA TYR A 136 4.82 -1.24 12.30
C TYR A 136 5.78 -0.23 11.68
N SER A 137 5.56 1.05 11.97
CA SER A 137 6.45 2.16 11.58
C SER A 137 6.24 3.36 12.52
N THR A 138 7.26 4.19 12.67
CA THR A 138 7.15 5.50 13.36
C THR A 138 6.30 6.50 12.59
N ASP A 139 6.18 6.33 11.27
CA ASP A 139 5.43 7.22 10.38
C ASP A 139 3.92 6.97 10.42
N VAL A 140 3.49 5.94 11.15
CA VAL A 140 2.08 5.62 11.32
C VAL A 140 1.35 6.82 11.94
N SER A 141 0.33 7.28 11.22
CA SER A 141 -0.61 8.30 11.68
C SER A 141 -2.04 7.87 11.37
N MET A 142 -3.01 8.53 12.02
CA MET A 142 -4.43 8.25 11.77
C MET A 142 -4.81 8.45 10.30
N ASP A 143 -4.28 9.51 9.66
CA ASP A 143 -4.57 9.81 8.26
C ASP A 143 -3.95 8.79 7.30
N GLU A 144 -2.71 8.35 7.57
CA GLU A 144 -2.08 7.28 6.79
C GLU A 144 -2.93 6.00 6.85
N VAL A 145 -3.40 5.63 8.04
CA VAL A 145 -4.20 4.42 8.25
C VAL A 145 -5.56 4.53 7.57
N LYS A 146 -6.22 5.70 7.60
CA LYS A 146 -7.47 5.95 6.86
C LYS A 146 -7.26 5.83 5.33
N ALA A 147 -6.20 6.43 4.81
CA ALA A 147 -5.88 6.41 3.37
C ALA A 147 -5.64 4.98 2.88
N LEU A 148 -4.90 4.20 3.66
CA LEU A 148 -4.63 2.81 3.33
C LEU A 148 -5.88 1.92 3.48
N ALA A 149 -6.78 2.23 4.43
CA ALA A 149 -8.03 1.49 4.59
C ALA A 149 -9.00 1.73 3.41
N SER A 150 -9.08 2.97 2.90
CA SER A 150 -9.87 3.27 1.70
C SER A 150 -9.30 2.56 0.46
N LEU A 151 -7.98 2.61 0.27
CA LEU A 151 -7.30 1.86 -0.79
C LEU A 151 -7.58 0.35 -0.73
N MET A 152 -7.68 -0.24 0.46
CA MET A 152 -8.03 -1.66 0.60
C MET A 152 -9.45 -1.98 0.09
N THR A 153 -10.41 -1.07 0.29
CA THR A 153 -11.79 -1.25 -0.22
C THR A 153 -11.78 -1.25 -1.75
N TYR A 154 -11.18 -0.22 -2.35
CA TYR A 154 -11.13 -0.10 -3.80
C TYR A 154 -10.34 -1.23 -4.44
N LYS A 155 -9.21 -1.62 -3.83
CA LYS A 155 -8.42 -2.75 -4.30
C LYS A 155 -9.21 -4.06 -4.28
N CYS A 156 -9.94 -4.33 -3.20
CA CYS A 156 -10.78 -5.53 -3.13
C CYS A 156 -11.88 -5.53 -4.19
N ALA A 157 -12.49 -4.38 -4.47
CA ALA A 157 -13.48 -4.24 -5.54
C ALA A 157 -12.87 -4.47 -6.94
N VAL A 158 -11.64 -4.00 -7.21
CA VAL A 158 -10.97 -4.18 -8.51
C VAL A 158 -10.69 -5.65 -8.83
N VAL A 159 -10.42 -6.48 -7.82
CA VAL A 159 -10.13 -7.92 -8.01
C VAL A 159 -11.28 -8.83 -7.58
N ASP A 160 -12.49 -8.29 -7.44
CA ASP A 160 -13.71 -9.01 -7.02
C ASP A 160 -13.55 -9.86 -5.74
N VAL A 161 -12.75 -9.37 -4.79
CA VAL A 161 -12.60 -10.00 -3.48
C VAL A 161 -13.67 -9.42 -2.53
N PRO A 162 -14.53 -10.26 -1.91
CA PRO A 162 -15.72 -9.80 -1.20
C PRO A 162 -15.41 -9.28 0.22
N PHE A 163 -14.54 -8.29 0.35
CA PHE A 163 -14.19 -7.67 1.62
C PHE A 163 -14.31 -6.15 1.60
N GLY A 164 -14.74 -5.59 2.73
CA GLY A 164 -14.56 -4.19 3.05
C GLY A 164 -13.07 -3.86 3.29
N GLY A 165 -12.64 -2.62 3.06
CA GLY A 165 -11.26 -2.24 3.35
C GLY A 165 -11.04 -1.87 4.81
N ALA A 166 -9.94 -2.34 5.37
CA ALA A 166 -9.42 -1.89 6.66
C ALA A 166 -7.90 -1.70 6.61
N LYS A 167 -7.35 -1.04 7.61
CA LYS A 167 -5.91 -0.97 7.84
C LYS A 167 -5.64 -0.71 9.32
N ALA A 168 -4.53 -1.23 9.81
CA ALA A 168 -4.00 -0.88 11.12
C ALA A 168 -2.54 -0.44 11.04
N GLY A 169 -2.16 0.36 12.03
CA GLY A 169 -0.78 0.79 12.24
C GLY A 169 -0.47 0.83 13.74
N VAL A 170 0.74 0.41 14.12
CA VAL A 170 1.29 0.58 15.47
C VAL A 170 2.54 1.45 15.34
N LYS A 171 2.57 2.53 16.10
CA LYS A 171 3.55 3.61 15.93
C LYS A 171 4.85 3.33 16.67
N ILE A 172 5.60 2.35 16.14
CA ILE A 172 6.85 1.87 16.71
C ILE A 172 7.90 1.66 15.63
N ASN A 173 9.18 1.80 15.99
CA ASN A 173 10.27 1.24 15.18
C ASN A 173 10.56 -0.17 15.69
N PRO A 174 10.17 -1.24 14.97
CA PRO A 174 10.29 -2.61 15.46
C PRO A 174 11.74 -3.05 15.69
N LYS A 175 12.73 -2.35 15.14
CA LYS A 175 14.15 -2.63 15.38
C LYS A 175 14.62 -2.25 16.79
N ASN A 176 13.86 -1.42 17.49
CA ASN A 176 14.19 -0.93 18.83
C ASN A 176 13.59 -1.80 19.94
N TYR A 177 12.92 -2.91 19.57
CA TYR A 177 12.25 -3.81 20.50
C TYR A 177 12.80 -5.23 20.32
N SER A 178 12.86 -5.97 21.42
CA SER A 178 13.14 -7.40 21.37
C SER A 178 11.96 -8.17 20.76
N ASP A 179 12.19 -9.41 20.34
CA ASP A 179 11.10 -10.28 19.86
C ASP A 179 10.03 -10.52 20.94
N THR A 180 10.44 -10.59 22.21
CA THR A 180 9.54 -10.72 23.36
C THR A 180 8.69 -9.47 23.56
N GLU A 181 9.28 -8.28 23.41
CA GLU A 181 8.55 -7.01 23.46
C GLU A 181 7.57 -6.89 22.29
N LEU A 182 7.98 -7.25 21.07
CA LEU A 182 7.11 -7.27 19.89
C LEU A 182 5.94 -8.24 20.05
N GLU A 183 6.15 -9.41 20.64
CA GLU A 183 5.08 -10.35 20.97
C GLU A 183 4.09 -9.72 21.95
N LYS A 184 4.57 -9.16 23.08
CA LYS A 184 3.72 -8.48 24.08
C LYS A 184 2.88 -7.37 23.43
N ILE A 185 3.49 -6.54 22.59
CA ILE A 185 2.81 -5.47 21.85
C ILE A 185 1.72 -6.06 20.94
N THR A 186 2.07 -7.05 20.13
CA THR A 186 1.16 -7.67 19.15
C THR A 186 -0.05 -8.30 19.83
N ARG A 187 0.19 -9.07 20.89
CA ARG A 187 -0.87 -9.74 21.66
C ARG A 187 -1.77 -8.75 22.37
N ARG A 188 -1.19 -7.74 23.04
CA ARG A 188 -1.96 -6.70 23.72
C ARG A 188 -2.81 -5.91 22.72
N PHE A 189 -2.23 -5.51 21.60
CA PHE A 189 -2.94 -4.84 20.52
C PHE A 189 -4.12 -5.69 20.00
N THR A 190 -3.91 -7.00 19.80
CA THR A 190 -4.95 -7.93 19.37
C THR A 190 -6.13 -7.97 20.35
N ILE A 191 -5.85 -8.03 21.65
CA ILE A 191 -6.90 -8.02 22.69
C ILE A 191 -7.71 -6.72 22.65
N GLU A 192 -7.04 -5.56 22.53
CA GLU A 192 -7.74 -4.27 22.47
C GLU A 192 -8.60 -4.15 21.20
N LEU A 193 -8.11 -4.60 20.05
CA LEU A 193 -8.92 -4.68 18.83
C LEU A 193 -10.14 -5.57 19.01
N ALA A 194 -9.95 -6.75 19.62
CA ALA A 194 -10.99 -7.76 19.71
C ALA A 194 -12.12 -7.31 20.66
N LYS A 195 -11.78 -6.71 21.80
CA LYS A 195 -12.74 -6.10 22.73
C LYS A 195 -13.61 -5.01 22.08
N LYS A 196 -13.11 -4.34 21.04
CA LYS A 196 -13.80 -3.25 20.34
C LYS A 196 -14.45 -3.69 19.04
N GLY A 197 -14.39 -4.96 18.66
CA GLY A 197 -14.95 -5.46 17.40
C GLY A 197 -14.15 -5.08 16.15
N PHE A 198 -12.84 -4.84 16.29
CA PHE A 198 -11.93 -4.50 15.19
C PHE A 198 -11.05 -5.69 14.73
N ILE A 199 -11.38 -6.90 15.19
CA ILE A 199 -10.84 -8.16 14.69
C ILE A 199 -11.87 -9.27 14.92
N GLY A 200 -12.05 -10.14 13.94
CA GLY A 200 -12.91 -11.32 13.99
C GLY A 200 -13.22 -11.86 12.60
N PRO A 201 -13.50 -13.17 12.46
CA PRO A 201 -13.70 -13.83 11.16
C PRO A 201 -14.75 -13.18 10.26
N GLY A 202 -15.90 -12.85 10.83
CA GLY A 202 -17.03 -12.25 10.13
C GLY A 202 -17.07 -10.74 10.26
N ILE A 203 -16.07 -10.12 10.91
CA ILE A 203 -16.06 -8.70 11.22
C ILE A 203 -14.88 -8.02 10.53
N ASP A 204 -13.65 -8.41 10.85
CA ASP A 204 -12.44 -7.78 10.36
C ASP A 204 -11.24 -8.73 10.46
N VAL A 205 -10.59 -9.02 9.34
CA VAL A 205 -9.50 -10.00 9.24
C VAL A 205 -8.19 -9.27 8.92
N PRO A 206 -7.25 -9.17 9.88
CA PRO A 206 -5.93 -8.58 9.66
C PRO A 206 -5.03 -9.36 8.68
N ALA A 207 -3.93 -8.75 8.26
CA ALA A 207 -2.90 -9.36 7.43
C ALA A 207 -1.52 -8.73 7.71
N PRO A 208 -0.44 -9.31 7.17
CA PRO A 208 0.87 -8.68 7.16
C PRO A 208 0.90 -7.37 6.34
N ASP A 209 1.75 -6.44 6.74
CA ASP A 209 2.14 -5.22 6.02
C ASP A 209 3.63 -4.91 6.28
N MET A 210 4.06 -3.66 6.17
CA MET A 210 5.45 -3.28 6.46
C MET A 210 5.80 -3.61 7.90
N SER A 211 6.92 -4.33 8.04
CA SER A 211 7.50 -4.77 9.30
C SER A 211 6.63 -5.71 10.15
N THR A 212 5.65 -6.36 9.53
CA THR A 212 4.92 -7.49 10.12
C THR A 212 4.89 -8.65 9.12
N GLY A 213 4.88 -9.88 9.62
CA GLY A 213 4.96 -11.09 8.82
C GLY A 213 4.20 -12.25 9.45
N GLU A 214 4.61 -13.47 9.13
CA GLU A 214 3.97 -14.69 9.64
C GLU A 214 4.03 -14.80 11.15
N ARG A 215 5.15 -14.37 11.75
CA ARG A 215 5.37 -14.36 13.19
C ARG A 215 4.30 -13.54 13.91
N GLU A 216 4.10 -12.28 13.51
CA GLU A 216 3.09 -11.43 14.12
C GLU A 216 1.68 -11.97 13.87
N MET A 217 1.40 -12.50 12.66
CA MET A 217 0.10 -13.14 12.39
C MET A 217 -0.14 -14.38 13.26
N SER A 218 0.91 -15.15 13.57
CA SER A 218 0.84 -16.31 14.47
C SER A 218 0.43 -15.86 15.87
N TRP A 219 1.06 -14.80 16.40
CA TRP A 219 0.69 -14.25 17.72
C TRP A 219 -0.73 -13.70 17.75
N ILE A 220 -1.18 -13.04 16.67
CA ILE A 220 -2.56 -12.54 16.55
C ILE A 220 -3.54 -13.72 16.55
N ALA A 221 -3.30 -14.72 15.71
CA ALA A 221 -4.18 -15.88 15.57
C ALA A 221 -4.25 -16.66 16.88
N ASP A 222 -3.11 -16.91 17.53
CA ASP A 222 -3.05 -17.58 18.83
C ASP A 222 -3.80 -16.80 19.91
N THR A 223 -3.53 -15.50 20.04
CA THR A 223 -4.22 -14.64 21.03
C THR A 223 -5.73 -14.58 20.80
N PHE A 224 -6.16 -14.46 19.55
CA PHE A 224 -7.57 -14.45 19.21
C PHE A 224 -8.21 -15.83 19.42
N ALA A 225 -7.50 -16.92 19.14
CA ALA A 225 -7.98 -18.28 19.35
C ALA A 225 -8.17 -18.63 20.82
N THR A 226 -7.20 -18.30 21.67
CA THR A 226 -7.29 -18.55 23.11
C THR A 226 -8.41 -17.73 23.76
N THR A 227 -8.74 -16.56 23.22
CA THR A 227 -9.72 -15.64 23.84
C THR A 227 -11.12 -15.68 23.21
N MET A 228 -11.24 -15.94 21.90
CA MET A 228 -12.49 -15.74 21.13
C MET A 228 -12.74 -16.72 19.95
N GLY A 229 -11.78 -17.54 19.48
CA GLY A 229 -12.02 -18.64 18.50
C GLY A 229 -10.94 -18.91 17.44
N HIS A 230 -10.90 -20.13 16.87
CA HIS A 230 -9.78 -20.70 16.08
C HIS A 230 -9.64 -20.28 14.60
N TYR A 231 -8.40 -20.20 14.07
CA TYR A 231 -8.04 -20.04 12.64
C TYR A 231 -6.72 -20.74 12.24
N GLY A 232 -6.53 -20.98 10.93
CA GLY A 232 -5.31 -21.53 10.32
C GLY A 232 -4.83 -20.75 9.09
N GLY A 233 -3.58 -20.99 8.66
CA GLY A 233 -2.96 -20.34 7.50
C GLY A 233 -3.30 -21.01 6.15
N ILE A 234 -2.91 -20.36 5.04
CA ILE A 234 -3.05 -20.88 3.68
C ILE A 234 -1.71 -20.87 2.93
N HIS A 235 -1.46 -21.93 2.16
CA HIS A 235 -0.23 -22.10 1.39
C HIS A 235 -0.02 -20.96 0.36
N GLY A 236 1.23 -20.57 0.13
CA GLY A 236 1.60 -19.58 -0.89
C GLY A 236 1.25 -18.12 -0.56
N ARG A 237 0.70 -17.83 0.63
CA ARG A 237 0.29 -16.46 1.00
C ARG A 237 1.44 -15.46 1.01
N ILE A 238 2.62 -15.85 1.48
CA ILE A 238 3.81 -14.99 1.55
C ILE A 238 4.13 -14.43 0.16
N SER A 239 4.11 -15.30 -0.86
CA SER A 239 4.53 -14.99 -2.22
C SER A 239 3.44 -14.45 -3.13
N ALA A 240 2.18 -14.48 -2.68
CA ALA A 240 1.02 -14.08 -3.47
C ALA A 240 1.12 -12.63 -3.99
N THR A 241 1.63 -11.69 -3.18
CA THR A 241 1.74 -10.29 -3.61
C THR A 241 2.78 -10.10 -4.71
N GLY A 242 3.95 -10.76 -4.62
CA GLY A 242 4.96 -10.69 -5.67
C GLY A 242 4.48 -11.31 -6.99
N ARG A 243 3.83 -12.48 -6.93
CA ARG A 243 3.22 -13.11 -8.11
C ARG A 243 2.13 -12.24 -8.74
N GLY A 244 1.30 -11.60 -7.94
CA GLY A 244 0.28 -10.67 -8.45
C GLY A 244 0.87 -9.47 -9.19
N VAL A 245 2.00 -8.92 -8.71
CA VAL A 245 2.71 -7.85 -9.43
C VAL A 245 3.24 -8.35 -10.77
N PHE A 246 3.83 -9.55 -10.81
CA PHE A 246 4.29 -10.16 -12.06
C PHE A 246 3.16 -10.28 -13.09
N HIS A 247 2.05 -10.93 -12.74
CA HIS A 247 0.92 -11.10 -13.66
C HIS A 247 0.28 -9.77 -14.05
N GLY A 248 0.22 -8.81 -13.13
CA GLY A 248 -0.23 -7.45 -13.43
C GLY A 248 0.61 -6.82 -14.54
N ILE A 249 1.94 -6.88 -14.44
CA ILE A 249 2.83 -6.36 -15.48
C ILE A 249 2.72 -7.18 -16.76
N GLU A 250 2.68 -8.51 -16.66
CA GLU A 250 2.59 -9.45 -17.79
C GLU A 250 1.39 -9.15 -18.71
N ASN A 251 0.23 -8.87 -18.11
CA ASN A 251 -0.98 -8.56 -18.87
C ASN A 251 -0.85 -7.28 -19.72
N PHE A 252 -0.14 -6.26 -19.24
CA PHE A 252 0.04 -5.01 -19.98
C PHE A 252 1.26 -5.05 -20.91
N ILE A 253 2.35 -5.71 -20.50
CA ILE A 253 3.59 -5.75 -21.26
C ILE A 253 3.47 -6.62 -22.51
N ASN A 254 2.52 -7.56 -22.54
CA ASN A 254 2.23 -8.39 -23.70
C ASN A 254 1.16 -7.76 -24.62
N GLU A 255 0.50 -6.68 -24.20
CA GLU A 255 -0.53 -6.01 -24.97
C GLU A 255 0.09 -4.97 -25.92
N ALA A 256 0.09 -5.28 -27.21
CA ALA A 256 0.76 -4.49 -28.23
C ALA A 256 0.22 -3.05 -28.33
N ALA A 257 -1.08 -2.84 -28.08
CA ALA A 257 -1.68 -1.51 -28.12
C ALA A 257 -1.06 -0.56 -27.10
N TYR A 258 -0.85 -1.02 -25.86
CA TYR A 258 -0.21 -0.22 -24.81
C TYR A 258 1.29 -0.07 -25.06
N MET A 259 1.96 -1.15 -25.45
CA MET A 259 3.40 -1.12 -25.70
C MET A 259 3.78 -0.22 -26.87
N SER A 260 2.95 -0.15 -27.91
CA SER A 260 3.12 0.80 -29.02
C SER A 260 3.01 2.25 -28.57
N GLN A 261 2.11 2.58 -27.63
CA GLN A 261 1.99 3.94 -27.09
C GLN A 261 3.23 4.34 -26.27
N LEU A 262 3.90 3.36 -25.66
CA LEU A 262 5.15 3.55 -24.91
C LEU A 262 6.40 3.49 -25.81
N GLY A 263 6.27 3.12 -27.08
CA GLY A 263 7.41 2.90 -28.00
C GLY A 263 8.27 1.70 -27.61
N MET A 264 7.70 0.68 -26.98
CA MET A 264 8.40 -0.51 -26.49
C MET A 264 7.93 -1.78 -27.20
N SER A 265 8.80 -2.79 -27.30
CA SER A 265 8.42 -4.12 -27.79
C SER A 265 7.60 -4.88 -26.73
N PRO A 266 6.59 -5.68 -27.10
CA PRO A 266 5.92 -6.56 -26.15
C PRO A 266 6.86 -7.59 -25.51
N GLY A 267 6.54 -8.02 -24.29
CA GLY A 267 7.27 -9.07 -23.57
C GLY A 267 8.45 -8.60 -22.70
N PHE A 268 8.96 -9.53 -21.89
CA PHE A 268 9.94 -9.27 -20.83
C PHE A 268 11.41 -9.38 -21.22
N GLN A 269 11.73 -10.03 -22.35
CA GLN A 269 13.09 -10.48 -22.67
C GLN A 269 14.09 -9.32 -22.70
N ASP A 270 13.73 -8.22 -23.37
CA ASP A 270 14.60 -7.05 -23.57
C ASP A 270 14.42 -5.96 -22.51
N LYS A 271 13.71 -6.25 -21.41
CA LYS A 271 13.34 -5.25 -20.40
C LYS A 271 14.20 -5.34 -19.16
N THR A 272 14.60 -4.17 -18.67
CA THR A 272 15.29 -3.99 -17.38
C THR A 272 14.38 -3.26 -16.41
N PHE A 273 14.44 -3.60 -15.12
CA PHE A 273 13.62 -2.98 -14.09
C PHE A 273 14.44 -2.75 -12.81
N VAL A 274 14.00 -1.78 -12.00
CA VAL A 274 14.57 -1.45 -10.70
C VAL A 274 13.48 -1.59 -9.64
N ILE A 275 13.78 -2.28 -8.53
CA ILE A 275 12.83 -2.44 -7.41
C ILE A 275 13.34 -1.62 -6.22
N GLN A 276 12.58 -0.62 -5.82
CA GLN A 276 12.82 0.12 -4.58
C GLN A 276 12.02 -0.51 -3.43
N SER A 277 12.65 -1.36 -2.62
CA SER A 277 11.99 -1.94 -1.44
C SER A 277 12.98 -2.54 -0.42
N ARG A 278 12.47 -2.86 0.77
CA ARG A 278 13.14 -3.65 1.82
C ARG A 278 12.75 -5.14 1.68
N PRO A 279 13.58 -6.09 2.15
CA PRO A 279 13.82 -7.39 1.52
C PRO A 279 12.59 -8.27 1.22
N LEU A 280 11.56 -8.34 2.08
CA LEU A 280 10.52 -9.38 1.97
C LEU A 280 9.68 -9.34 0.67
N LYS A 281 9.37 -8.14 0.15
CA LYS A 281 8.62 -7.99 -1.12
C LYS A 281 9.53 -8.13 -2.35
N VAL A 282 10.83 -7.82 -2.20
CA VAL A 282 11.84 -7.89 -3.27
C VAL A 282 12.18 -9.33 -3.60
N SER A 283 12.52 -10.14 -2.59
CA SER A 283 13.01 -11.51 -2.82
C SER A 283 12.04 -12.32 -3.66
N ILE A 284 10.73 -12.16 -3.40
CA ILE A 284 9.68 -12.92 -4.06
C ILE A 284 9.42 -12.42 -5.47
N LEU A 285 9.38 -11.11 -5.70
CA LEU A 285 9.17 -10.56 -7.04
C LEU A 285 10.37 -10.89 -7.94
N VAL A 286 11.59 -10.78 -7.42
CA VAL A 286 12.82 -11.16 -8.11
C VAL A 286 12.82 -12.66 -8.42
N LEU A 287 12.55 -13.53 -7.43
CA LEU A 287 12.51 -14.98 -7.66
C LEU A 287 11.43 -15.40 -8.67
N THR A 288 10.27 -14.74 -8.67
CA THR A 288 9.20 -15.03 -9.65
C THR A 288 9.63 -14.64 -11.07
N LEU A 289 10.24 -13.47 -11.23
CA LEU A 289 10.75 -12.98 -12.51
C LEU A 289 11.99 -13.78 -12.99
N TRP A 290 12.84 -14.25 -12.07
CA TRP A 290 14.03 -15.06 -12.38
C TRP A 290 13.68 -16.50 -12.76
N SER A 291 12.78 -17.15 -12.01
CA SER A 291 12.35 -18.52 -12.29
C SER A 291 11.70 -18.69 -13.66
N TRP A 292 11.14 -17.61 -14.23
CA TRP A 292 10.52 -17.61 -15.56
C TRP A 292 11.45 -17.15 -16.68
N LYS A 293 12.61 -16.53 -16.37
CA LYS A 293 13.67 -16.25 -17.36
C LYS A 293 14.44 -17.50 -17.79
N GLY A 294 14.10 -18.69 -17.30
CA GLY A 294 14.72 -19.94 -17.75
C GLY A 294 16.20 -20.10 -17.36
N LEU A 295 16.68 -19.35 -16.37
CA LEU A 295 17.95 -19.65 -15.72
C LEU A 295 17.69 -20.80 -14.73
N ALA A 296 17.84 -22.02 -15.22
CA ALA A 296 18.10 -23.17 -14.36
C ALA A 296 19.26 -22.78 -13.41
N LEU A 297 19.07 -23.06 -12.12
CA LEU A 297 20.17 -23.08 -11.16
C LEU A 297 21.07 -24.25 -11.55
N ASP A 298 22.11 -23.98 -12.33
CA ASP A 298 23.36 -24.75 -12.31
C ASP A 298 24.30 -24.12 -11.28
#